data_AF-A0A937NJ16-F1
#
_entry.id   AF-A0A937NJ16-F1
#
_cell.length_a   1.000
_cell.length_b   1.000
_cell.length_c   1.000
_cell.angle_alpha   90.00
_cell.angle_beta   90.00
_cell.angle_gamma   90.00
#
_symmetry.space_group_name_H-M   'P 1'
#
loop_
_entity.id
_entity.type
_entity.pdbx_description
1 polymer ?
#
loop_
_entity_poly.entity_id
_entity_poly.type
_entity_poly.pdbx_seq_one_letter_code
_entity_poly.pdbx_strand_id
1 'polypeptide(L)'
;MDRVNRFLLNKQHLEPETQGNDDVEVVKDICALHATAALTPYLSLWSRVREFCLQQLDAELYERRRLVRILCMRGTLHAPEHHDQVFDRAGNAFATVWVNGRVVGVWREREAAIELLVWRNVESEVLAAEAKRLGRFLVGEDVGVVIKPYPAEIYVKNPFTLAPRH
;
A
#
# COMPACT_ATOMS: atom_id res chain seq x y z
N MET A 1 14.57 -1.25 -33.32
CA MET A 1 14.32 -0.55 -32.04
C MET A 1 15.00 0.80 -32.09
N ASP A 2 14.31 1.87 -31.68
CA ASP A 2 14.90 3.20 -31.57
C ASP A 2 16.03 3.25 -30.55
N ARG A 3 17.08 4.05 -30.81
CA ARG A 3 18.28 4.20 -29.96
C ARG A 3 17.95 4.57 -28.51
N VAL A 4 16.86 5.31 -28.31
CA VAL A 4 16.33 5.69 -26.99
C VAL A 4 15.78 4.48 -26.23
N ASN A 5 15.05 3.60 -26.91
CA ASN A 5 14.45 2.41 -26.28
C ASN A 5 15.54 1.44 -25.82
N ARG A 6 16.58 1.22 -26.62
CA ARG A 6 17.73 0.40 -26.22
C ARG A 6 18.47 0.98 -25.01
N PHE A 7 18.68 2.30 -24.98
CA PHE A 7 19.30 2.96 -23.83
C PHE A 7 18.47 2.77 -22.55
N LEU A 8 17.14 2.90 -22.63
CA LEU A 8 16.24 2.70 -21.50
C LEU A 8 16.22 1.25 -21.02
N LEU A 9 16.20 0.27 -21.92
CA LEU A 9 16.25 -1.16 -21.57
C LEU A 9 17.56 -1.50 -20.86
N ASN A 10 18.68 -0.98 -21.36
CA ASN A 10 19.99 -1.14 -20.71
C ASN A 10 20.03 -0.52 -19.32
N LYS A 11 19.55 0.73 -19.18
CA LYS A 11 19.51 1.41 -17.88
C LYS A 11 18.62 0.70 -16.86
N GLN A 12 17.59 -0.01 -17.32
CA GLN A 12 16.66 -0.72 -16.45
C GLN A 12 17.02 -2.21 -16.23
N HIS A 13 18.20 -2.66 -16.67
CA HIS A 13 18.66 -4.05 -16.57
C HIS A 13 17.76 -5.06 -17.28
N LEU A 14 17.09 -4.66 -18.37
CA LEU A 14 16.12 -5.51 -19.08
C LEU A 14 16.72 -6.25 -20.29
N GLU A 15 17.95 -5.92 -20.71
CA GLU A 15 18.68 -6.71 -21.70
C GLU A 15 19.55 -7.78 -21.00
N PRO A 16 19.67 -9.01 -21.53
CA PRO A 16 20.44 -10.11 -20.90
C PRO A 16 21.89 -9.76 -20.55
N GLU A 17 22.52 -8.88 -21.32
CA GLU A 17 23.89 -8.39 -21.13
C GLU A 17 24.01 -7.41 -19.95
N THR A 18 22.89 -6.77 -19.56
CA THR A 18 22.82 -5.71 -18.55
C THR A 18 22.16 -6.13 -17.24
N GLN A 19 21.70 -7.38 -17.15
CA GLN A 19 21.13 -7.90 -15.90
C GLN A 19 22.15 -7.80 -14.76
N GLY A 20 21.70 -7.32 -13.60
CA GLY A 20 22.52 -7.19 -12.41
C GLY A 20 22.78 -8.53 -11.71
N ASN A 21 23.80 -8.55 -10.85
CA ASN A 21 24.14 -9.72 -10.02
C ASN A 21 23.75 -9.52 -8.54
N ASP A 22 23.34 -8.31 -8.15
CA ASP A 22 22.91 -7.95 -6.80
C ASP A 22 21.58 -7.20 -6.90
N ASP A 23 20.60 -7.64 -6.12
CA ASP A 23 19.24 -7.10 -6.13
C ASP A 23 19.15 -5.72 -5.51
N VAL A 24 19.95 -5.40 -4.48
CA VAL A 24 19.97 -4.07 -3.85
C VAL A 24 20.53 -3.02 -4.81
N GLU A 25 21.61 -3.32 -5.52
CA GLU A 25 22.19 -2.42 -6.52
C GLU A 25 21.23 -2.19 -7.69
N VAL A 26 20.58 -3.25 -8.20
CA VAL A 26 19.55 -3.11 -9.25
C VAL A 26 18.40 -2.22 -8.79
N VAL A 27 17.94 -2.36 -7.55
CA VAL A 27 16.87 -1.50 -6.99
C VAL A 27 17.31 -0.04 -6.91
N LYS A 28 18.58 0.24 -6.54
CA LYS A 28 19.13 1.61 -6.53
C LYS A 28 19.19 2.19 -7.94
N ASP A 29 19.66 1.41 -8.91
CA ASP A 29 19.82 1.84 -10.30
C ASP A 29 18.47 2.20 -10.96
N ILE A 30 17.40 1.49 -10.61
CA ILE A 30 16.02 1.79 -11.06
C ILE A 30 15.22 2.65 -10.06
N CYS A 31 15.88 3.16 -9.03
CA CYS A 31 15.37 3.96 -7.91
C CYS A 31 14.41 3.24 -6.95
N ALA A 32 13.44 2.47 -7.45
CA ALA A 32 12.47 1.76 -6.62
C ALA A 32 11.72 0.66 -7.39
N LEU A 33 11.12 -0.29 -6.66
CA LEU A 33 10.20 -1.29 -7.19
C LEU A 33 8.74 -0.91 -6.89
N HIS A 34 7.84 -1.19 -7.83
CA HIS A 34 6.42 -1.13 -7.56
C HIS A 34 5.99 -2.37 -6.75
N ALA A 35 5.43 -2.16 -5.56
CA ALA A 35 5.17 -3.24 -4.61
C ALA A 35 3.72 -3.22 -4.06
N THR A 36 2.76 -2.71 -4.83
CA THR A 36 1.34 -2.72 -4.45
C THR A 36 0.78 -4.14 -4.34
N ALA A 37 1.13 -5.03 -5.28
CA ALA A 37 0.86 -6.45 -5.16
C ALA A 37 2.13 -7.18 -4.72
N ALA A 38 1.98 -8.20 -3.86
CA ALA A 38 3.10 -8.90 -3.25
C ALA A 38 4.06 -9.52 -4.28
N LEU A 39 3.55 -9.99 -5.43
CA LEU A 39 4.34 -10.65 -6.47
C LEU A 39 5.09 -9.69 -7.40
N THR A 40 4.60 -8.46 -7.57
CA THR A 40 5.17 -7.48 -8.51
C THR A 40 6.66 -7.20 -8.29
N PRO A 41 7.19 -7.01 -7.07
CA PRO A 41 8.62 -6.76 -6.89
C PRO A 41 9.47 -7.98 -7.25
N TYR A 42 9.00 -9.20 -6.98
CA TYR A 42 9.71 -10.43 -7.35
C TYR A 42 9.78 -10.62 -8.87
N LEU A 43 8.67 -10.41 -9.58
CA LEU A 43 8.66 -10.47 -11.06
C LEU A 43 9.55 -9.39 -11.67
N SER A 44 9.55 -8.20 -11.07
CA SER A 44 10.38 -7.08 -11.49
C SER A 44 11.87 -7.40 -11.34
N LEU A 45 12.30 -8.00 -10.22
CA LEU A 45 13.68 -8.43 -10.02
C LEU A 45 14.05 -9.65 -10.87
N TRP A 46 13.15 -10.62 -11.03
CA TRP A 46 13.38 -11.77 -11.91
C TRP A 46 13.73 -11.37 -13.36
N SER A 47 13.13 -10.30 -13.86
CA SER A 47 13.47 -9.78 -15.20
C SER A 47 14.83 -9.06 -15.28
N ARG A 48 15.39 -8.62 -14.14
CA ARG A 48 16.51 -7.67 -14.05
C ARG A 48 17.77 -8.21 -13.39
N VAL A 49 17.64 -9.27 -12.59
CA VAL A 49 18.72 -9.89 -11.84
C VAL A 49 18.95 -11.29 -12.40
N ARG A 50 20.20 -11.61 -12.71
CA ARG A 50 20.58 -12.91 -13.24
C ARG A 50 20.41 -13.98 -12.16
N GLU A 51 19.78 -15.10 -12.51
CA GLU A 51 19.54 -16.24 -11.61
C GLU A 51 18.79 -15.90 -10.30
N PHE A 52 17.92 -14.89 -10.35
CA PHE A 52 17.14 -14.45 -9.19
C PHE A 52 16.25 -15.55 -8.60
N CYS A 53 16.25 -15.67 -7.26
CA CYS A 53 15.32 -16.50 -6.50
C CYS A 53 14.56 -15.70 -5.43
N LEU A 54 13.39 -16.19 -5.02
CA LEU A 54 12.48 -15.49 -4.09
C LEU A 54 13.15 -15.16 -2.74
N GLN A 55 13.99 -16.08 -2.26
CA GLN A 55 14.67 -15.98 -0.97
C GLN A 55 15.63 -14.79 -0.89
N GLN A 56 16.16 -14.32 -2.02
CA GLN A 56 17.04 -13.15 -2.04
C GLN A 56 16.29 -11.90 -1.58
N LEU A 57 15.13 -11.60 -2.19
CA LEU A 57 14.33 -10.45 -1.81
C LEU A 57 13.77 -10.59 -0.38
N ASP A 58 13.37 -11.79 0.03
CA ASP A 58 12.91 -12.03 1.40
C ASP A 58 14.02 -11.76 2.42
N ALA A 59 15.24 -12.23 2.16
CA ALA A 59 16.39 -11.96 3.01
C ALA A 59 16.69 -10.45 3.07
N GLU A 60 16.59 -9.73 1.95
CA GLU A 60 16.82 -8.27 1.94
C GLU A 60 15.77 -7.47 2.68
N LEU A 61 14.51 -7.91 2.67
CA LEU A 61 13.40 -7.25 3.35
C LEU A 61 13.34 -7.59 4.85
N TYR A 62 13.49 -8.87 5.20
CA TYR A 62 13.15 -9.37 6.53
C TYR A 62 14.37 -9.71 7.40
N GLU A 63 15.42 -10.30 6.82
CA GLU A 63 16.61 -10.74 7.56
C GLU A 63 17.65 -9.61 7.67
N ARG A 64 18.13 -9.13 6.52
CA ARG A 64 19.20 -8.13 6.38
C ARG A 64 18.68 -6.70 6.46
N ARG A 65 17.40 -6.48 6.13
CA ARG A 65 16.70 -5.19 6.18
C ARG A 65 17.43 -4.08 5.39
N ARG A 66 18.08 -4.44 4.27
CA ARG A 66 18.73 -3.47 3.37
C ARG A 66 17.73 -2.85 2.40
N LEU A 67 16.57 -3.49 2.20
CA LEU A 67 15.45 -2.96 1.45
C LEU A 67 14.25 -2.77 2.38
N VAL A 68 13.47 -1.72 2.12
CA VAL A 68 12.25 -1.42 2.86
C VAL A 68 11.10 -1.17 1.88
N ARG A 69 9.91 -1.64 2.22
CA ARG A 69 8.69 -1.33 1.46
C ARG A 69 8.06 -0.07 2.03
N ILE A 70 7.99 0.97 1.22
CA ILE A 70 7.37 2.25 1.57
C ILE A 70 6.37 2.68 0.50
N LEU A 71 5.27 3.32 0.92
CA LEU A 71 4.34 3.95 -0.01
C LEU A 71 4.97 5.22 -0.56
N CYS A 72 5.17 5.27 -1.88
CA CYS A 72 5.93 6.33 -2.55
C CYS A 72 5.11 6.94 -3.71
N MET A 73 5.77 7.33 -4.81
CA MET A 73 5.14 8.09 -5.91
C MET A 73 3.84 7.46 -6.46
N ARG A 74 2.82 8.32 -6.64
CA ARG A 74 1.38 8.06 -6.93
C ARG A 74 0.47 7.74 -5.73
N GLY A 75 0.65 8.47 -4.63
CA GLY A 75 -0.38 8.57 -3.60
C GLY A 75 0.21 8.56 -2.20
N THR A 76 0.99 9.58 -1.86
CA THR A 76 1.57 9.70 -0.53
C THR A 76 0.47 10.03 0.46
N LEU A 77 0.09 9.03 1.25
CA LEU A 77 -0.82 9.16 2.39
C LEU A 77 0.02 9.63 3.59
N HIS A 78 0.10 10.94 3.83
CA HIS A 78 0.82 11.47 5.00
C HIS A 78 -0.16 11.66 6.17
N ALA A 79 -0.10 10.76 7.16
CA ALA A 79 -0.83 10.89 8.43
C ALA A 79 0.13 10.75 9.63
N PRO A 80 1.10 11.67 9.83
CA PRO A 80 2.09 11.54 10.90
C PRO A 80 1.46 11.47 12.30
N GLU A 81 0.36 12.19 12.54
CA GLU A 81 -0.37 12.19 13.82
C GLU A 81 -1.14 10.88 14.07
N HIS A 82 -1.54 10.18 13.00
CA HIS A 82 -2.39 8.98 13.07
C HIS A 82 -1.68 7.77 12.46
N HIS A 83 -0.34 7.75 12.47
CA HIS A 83 0.45 6.80 11.70
C HIS A 83 0.08 5.36 12.03
N ASP A 84 0.03 4.97 13.30
CA ASP A 84 -0.32 3.60 13.71
C ASP A 84 -1.83 3.30 13.66
N GLN A 85 -2.66 4.29 13.38
CA GLN A 85 -4.10 4.18 13.16
C GLN A 85 -4.43 4.04 11.66
N VAL A 86 -3.43 4.18 10.80
CA VAL A 86 -3.53 4.06 9.34
C VAL A 86 -2.62 2.97 8.81
N PHE A 87 -1.41 2.86 9.36
CA PHE A 87 -0.38 1.93 8.91
C PHE A 87 -0.10 0.88 9.97
N ASP A 88 0.13 -0.35 9.52
CA ASP A 88 0.79 -1.34 10.35
C ASP A 88 2.30 -1.07 10.48
N ARG A 89 2.98 -1.87 11.31
CA ARG A 89 4.43 -1.77 11.52
C ARG A 89 5.26 -2.04 10.25
N ALA A 90 4.69 -2.71 9.25
CA ALA A 90 5.34 -2.98 7.97
C ALA A 90 5.05 -1.90 6.91
N GLY A 91 4.40 -0.80 7.29
CA GLY A 91 4.10 0.33 6.41
C GLY A 91 2.90 0.12 5.51
N ASN A 92 2.06 -0.90 5.77
CA ASN A 92 0.87 -1.15 4.97
C ASN A 92 -0.29 -0.33 5.47
N ALA A 93 -0.97 0.37 4.57
CA ALA A 93 -2.17 1.12 4.89
C ALA A 93 -3.39 0.21 5.06
N PHE A 94 -4.21 0.53 6.04
CA PHE A 94 -5.61 0.11 6.09
C PHE A 94 -6.43 0.87 5.04
N ALA A 95 -7.64 0.41 4.74
CA ALA A 95 -8.54 1.13 3.85
C ALA A 95 -8.92 2.50 4.45
N THR A 96 -8.78 3.58 3.67
CA THR A 96 -8.76 4.96 4.16
C THR A 96 -9.94 5.78 3.67
N VAL A 97 -10.42 6.69 4.51
CA VAL A 97 -11.46 7.68 4.18
C VAL A 97 -10.79 8.99 3.81
N TRP A 98 -11.12 9.53 2.64
CA TRP A 98 -10.52 10.75 2.11
C TRP A 98 -11.54 11.87 1.95
N VAL A 99 -11.17 13.06 2.40
CA VAL A 99 -11.98 14.28 2.25
C VAL A 99 -11.05 15.43 1.88
N ASN A 100 -11.33 16.12 0.78
CA ASN A 100 -10.53 17.25 0.29
C ASN A 100 -9.02 16.95 0.22
N GLY A 101 -8.67 15.76 -0.30
CA GLY A 101 -7.29 15.30 -0.45
C GLY A 101 -6.59 14.93 0.86
N ARG A 102 -7.31 14.81 1.98
CA ARG A 102 -6.76 14.44 3.29
C ARG A 102 -7.40 13.18 3.82
N VAL A 103 -6.61 12.37 4.52
CA VAL A 103 -7.10 11.23 5.29
C VAL A 103 -7.83 11.77 6.51
N VAL A 104 -9.07 11.33 6.69
CA VAL A 104 -9.88 11.72 7.86
C VAL A 104 -10.32 10.51 8.69
N GLY A 105 -10.06 9.30 8.21
CA GLY A 105 -10.34 8.07 8.93
C GLY A 105 -9.91 6.83 8.17
N VAL A 106 -10.33 5.69 8.71
CA VAL A 106 -10.28 4.39 8.05
C VAL A 106 -11.68 3.83 7.88
N TRP A 107 -11.86 2.89 6.96
CA TRP A 107 -13.15 2.21 6.80
C TRP A 107 -12.96 0.70 6.67
N ARG A 108 -13.99 -0.07 7.01
CA ARG A 108 -14.03 -1.51 6.79
C ARG A 108 -15.43 -1.98 6.47
N GLU A 109 -15.49 -3.12 5.80
CA GLU A 109 -16.72 -3.87 5.65
C GLU A 109 -17.07 -4.61 6.95
N ARG A 110 -18.36 -4.63 7.26
CA ARG A 110 -19.05 -5.47 8.24
C ARG A 110 -20.15 -6.24 7.51
N GLU A 111 -20.62 -7.31 8.12
CA GLU A 111 -21.56 -8.28 7.55
C GLU A 111 -22.75 -7.66 6.79
N ALA A 112 -23.26 -6.49 7.23
CA ALA A 112 -24.28 -5.73 6.50
C ALA A 112 -24.06 -4.21 6.54
N ALA A 113 -22.81 -3.75 6.67
CA ALA A 113 -22.53 -2.32 6.74
C ALA A 113 -21.12 -1.93 6.30
N ILE A 114 -20.97 -0.71 5.78
CA ILE A 114 -19.67 -0.03 5.71
C ILE A 114 -19.49 0.78 7.00
N GLU A 115 -18.45 0.46 7.76
CA GLU A 115 -18.09 1.18 8.98
C GLU A 115 -16.92 2.13 8.72
N LEU A 116 -17.10 3.40 9.05
CA LEU A 116 -16.10 4.46 8.98
C LEU A 116 -15.70 4.88 10.40
N LEU A 117 -14.40 4.90 10.66
CA LEU A 117 -13.78 5.37 11.90
C LEU A 117 -13.02 6.66 11.61
N VAL A 118 -13.54 7.80 12.05
CA VAL A 118 -13.01 9.14 11.69
C VAL A 118 -12.37 9.86 12.88
N TRP A 119 -11.25 10.57 12.66
CA TRP A 119 -10.56 11.34 13.72
C TRP A 119 -11.14 12.73 13.94
N ARG A 120 -11.86 13.25 12.94
CA ARG A 120 -12.42 14.60 12.94
C ARG A 120 -13.91 14.54 12.67
N ASN A 121 -14.62 15.54 13.17
CA ASN A 121 -16.03 15.70 12.81
C ASN A 121 -16.10 16.21 11.37
N VAL A 122 -16.55 15.34 10.47
CA VAL A 122 -16.73 15.62 9.04
C VAL A 122 -18.23 15.58 8.77
N GLU A 123 -18.72 16.41 7.85
CA GLU A 123 -20.11 16.34 7.41
C GLU A 123 -20.49 14.91 7.01
N SER A 124 -21.42 14.34 7.78
CA SER A 124 -21.72 12.91 7.74
C SER A 124 -22.56 12.52 6.53
N GLU A 125 -23.28 13.45 5.92
CA GLU A 125 -24.22 13.17 4.83
C GLU A 125 -23.51 12.75 3.53
N VAL A 126 -22.48 13.50 3.12
CA VAL A 126 -21.67 13.17 1.94
C VAL A 126 -20.88 11.88 2.15
N LEU A 127 -20.29 11.70 3.34
CA LEU A 127 -19.60 10.46 3.69
C LEU A 127 -20.55 9.25 3.70
N ALA A 128 -21.77 9.42 4.21
CA ALA A 128 -22.76 8.36 4.23
C ALA A 128 -23.24 7.99 2.82
N ALA A 129 -23.45 8.97 1.96
CA ALA A 129 -23.80 8.74 0.55
C ALA A 129 -22.70 7.96 -0.17
N GLU A 130 -21.44 8.33 0.04
CA GLU A 130 -20.30 7.65 -0.57
C GLU A 130 -20.10 6.24 -0.01
N ALA A 131 -20.25 6.04 1.29
CA ALA A 131 -20.18 4.72 1.92
C ALA A 131 -21.31 3.79 1.43
N LYS A 132 -22.53 4.31 1.21
CA LYS A 132 -23.62 3.55 0.57
C LYS A 132 -23.26 3.16 -0.86
N ARG A 133 -22.67 4.09 -1.63
CA ARG A 133 -22.22 3.82 -3.02
C ARG A 133 -21.16 2.72 -3.06
N LEU A 134 -20.19 2.77 -2.14
CA LEU A 134 -19.17 1.74 -1.97
C LEU A 134 -19.78 0.39 -1.59
N GLY A 135 -20.69 0.36 -0.62
CA GLY A 135 -21.36 -0.87 -0.18
C GLY A 135 -22.15 -1.54 -1.30
N ARG A 136 -22.94 -0.78 -2.06
CA ARG A 136 -23.63 -1.28 -3.26
C ARG A 136 -22.67 -1.84 -4.30
N PHE A 137 -21.51 -1.20 -4.48
CA PHE A 137 -20.51 -1.67 -5.43
C PHE A 137 -19.88 -3.01 -4.99
N LEU A 138 -19.61 -3.19 -3.70
CA LEU A 138 -18.97 -4.39 -3.18
C LEU A 138 -19.94 -5.58 -3.08
N VAL A 139 -21.16 -5.34 -2.60
CA VAL A 139 -22.12 -6.41 -2.23
C VAL A 139 -23.22 -6.59 -3.28
N GLY A 140 -23.49 -5.57 -4.10
CA GLY A 140 -24.57 -5.59 -5.10
C GLY A 140 -25.94 -5.13 -4.57
N GLU A 141 -26.05 -4.83 -3.28
CA GLU A 141 -27.28 -4.35 -2.62
C GLU A 141 -27.01 -3.21 -1.64
N ASP A 142 -28.07 -2.55 -1.16
CA ASP A 142 -27.93 -1.49 -0.16
C ASP A 142 -27.53 -2.09 1.20
N VAL A 143 -26.44 -1.55 1.77
CA VAL A 143 -25.95 -1.92 3.10
C VAL A 143 -26.07 -0.74 4.06
N GLY A 144 -26.04 -1.03 5.36
CA GLY A 144 -25.97 -0.01 6.40
C GLY A 144 -24.69 0.83 6.31
N VAL A 145 -24.71 2.03 6.87
CA VAL A 145 -23.50 2.84 7.06
C VAL A 145 -23.40 3.24 8.52
N VAL A 146 -22.23 2.99 9.11
CA VAL A 146 -21.92 3.37 10.49
C VAL A 146 -20.72 4.31 10.44
N ILE A 147 -20.92 5.56 10.86
CA ILE A 147 -19.83 6.53 11.00
C ILE A 147 -19.65 6.80 12.49
N LYS A 148 -18.45 6.59 13.01
CA LYS A 148 -18.13 6.82 14.41
C LYS A 148 -16.74 7.41 14.59
N PRO A 149 -16.46 8.07 15.73
CA PRO A 149 -15.11 8.49 16.08
C PRO A 149 -14.14 7.30 16.11
N TYR A 150 -12.90 7.52 15.68
CA TYR A 150 -11.84 6.53 15.78
C TYR A 150 -11.51 6.31 17.28
N PRO A 151 -11.59 5.07 17.82
CA PRO A 151 -11.26 4.79 19.22
C PRO A 151 -9.74 4.90 19.47
N ALA A 152 -9.32 5.64 20.49
CA ALA A 152 -7.90 5.90 20.77
C ALA A 152 -7.12 4.61 21.12
N GLU A 153 -7.82 3.64 21.69
CA GLU A 153 -7.32 2.37 22.18
C GLU A 153 -7.10 1.31 21.09
N ILE A 154 -7.33 1.62 19.80
CA ILE A 154 -7.09 0.67 18.72
C ILE A 154 -6.05 1.17 17.71
N TYR A 155 -5.38 0.23 17.04
CA TYR A 155 -4.38 0.50 16.02
C TYR A 155 -4.52 -0.49 14.85
N VAL A 156 -3.87 -0.18 13.73
CA VAL A 156 -3.80 -1.04 12.56
C VAL A 156 -2.75 -2.13 12.79
N LYS A 157 -3.21 -3.36 13.03
CA LYS A 157 -2.33 -4.52 13.19
C LYS A 157 -1.81 -5.02 11.85
N ASN A 158 -2.68 -5.02 10.84
CA ASN A 158 -2.40 -5.35 9.44
C ASN A 158 -3.49 -4.68 8.57
N PRO A 159 -3.37 -4.71 7.22
CA PRO A 159 -4.30 -4.01 6.32
C PRO A 159 -5.78 -4.39 6.42
N PHE A 160 -6.09 -5.47 7.13
CA PHE A 160 -7.44 -6.03 7.25
C PHE A 160 -7.92 -6.08 8.71
N THR A 161 -7.03 -5.86 9.69
CA THR A 161 -7.33 -6.04 11.12
C THR A 161 -6.94 -4.83 11.95
N LEU A 162 -7.90 -4.31 12.71
CA LEU A 162 -7.66 -3.38 13.83
C LEU A 162 -7.56 -4.17 15.14
N ALA A 163 -6.65 -3.78 16.02
CA ALA A 163 -6.41 -4.45 17.30
C ALA A 163 -6.35 -3.46 18.47
N PRO A 164 -6.70 -3.89 19.70
CA PRO A 164 -6.53 -3.07 20.88
C PRO A 164 -5.04 -2.82 21.18
N ARG A 165 -4.73 -1.64 21.69
CA ARG A 165 -3.46 -1.30 22.31
C ARG A 165 -3.38 -2.03 23.65
N HIS A 166 -2.35 -2.83 23.85
CA HIS A 166 -2.03 -3.46 25.13
C HIS A 166 -1.14 -2.54 25.97
#